data_AF-A0A2I0FE37-F1
#
_entry.id   AF-A0A2I0FE37-F1
#
_cell.length_a   1.000
_cell.length_b   1.000
_cell.length_c   1.000
_cell.angle_alpha   90.00
_cell.angle_beta   90.00
_cell.angle_gamma   90.00
#
_symmetry.space_group_name_H-M   'P 1'
#
loop_
_entity.id
_entity.type
_entity.pdbx_description
1 polymer ?
#
loop_
_entity_poly.entity_id
_entity_poly.type
_entity_poly.pdbx_seq_one_letter_code
_entity_poly.pdbx_strand_id
1 'polypeptide(L)' 'MLTLWYLSLFVSIVFLLAGLLKRSWIFLLISTITFIPIAYYFSGANNAWKYVGLTPVLLLALTAAVWLKSKKEIKTAKF' A
#
# COMPACT_ATOMS: atom_id res chain seq x y z
N MET A 1 -17.78 -11.01 -6.38
CA MET A 1 -17.46 -9.77 -5.62
C MET A 1 -16.71 -10.06 -4.34
N LEU A 2 -17.22 -10.91 -3.44
CA LEU A 2 -16.55 -11.24 -2.16
C LEU A 2 -15.14 -11.85 -2.32
N THR A 3 -14.94 -12.79 -3.25
CA THR A 3 -13.64 -13.45 -3.43
C THR A 3 -12.53 -12.49 -3.84
N LEU A 4 -12.82 -11.54 -4.75
CA LEU A 4 -11.86 -10.52 -5.17
C LEU A 4 -11.47 -9.63 -3.99
N TRP A 5 -12.44 -9.26 -3.16
CA TRP A 5 -12.19 -8.44 -1.97
C TRP A 5 -11.29 -9.15 -0.95
N TYR A 6 -11.57 -10.41 -0.60
CA TYR A 6 -10.73 -11.18 0.33
C TYR A 6 -9.33 -11.42 -0.22
N LEU A 7 -9.22 -11.74 -1.51
CA LEU A 7 -7.93 -11.96 -2.16
C LEU A 7 -7.11 -10.66 -2.20
N SER A 8 -7.71 -9.56 -2.63
CA SER A 8 -7.08 -8.24 -2.61
C SER A 8 -6.62 -7.86 -1.20
N LEU A 9 -7.44 -8.10 -0.19
CA LEU A 9 -7.10 -7.78 1.20
C LEU A 9 -5.90 -8.63 1.66
N PHE A 10 -5.95 -9.95 1.44
CA PHE A 10 -4.86 -10.86 1.80
C PHE A 10 -3.55 -10.47 1.11
N VAL A 11 -3.57 -10.30 -0.22
CA VAL A 11 -2.40 -9.89 -1.00
C VAL A 11 -1.86 -8.55 -0.50
N SER A 12 -2.73 -7.57 -0.28
CA SER A 12 -2.29 -6.24 0.16
C SER A 12 -1.58 -6.28 1.51
N ILE A 13 -2.06 -7.09 2.47
CA ILE A 13 -1.45 -7.25 3.80
C ILE A 13 -0.10 -7.97 3.69
N VAL A 14 -0.03 -9.07 2.94
CA VAL A 14 1.21 -9.83 2.75
C VAL A 14 2.30 -8.94 2.14
N PHE A 15 1.96 -8.18 1.10
CA PHE A 15 2.90 -7.26 0.45
C PHE A 15 3.23 -6.05 1.31
N LEU A 16 2.30 -5.55 2.13
CA LEU A 16 2.57 -4.49 3.11
C LEU A 16 3.63 -4.94 4.10
N LEU A 17 3.43 -6.09 4.73
CA LEU A 17 4.38 -6.66 5.70
C LEU A 17 5.73 -6.93 5.06
N ALA A 18 5.75 -7.58 3.89
CA ALA A 18 6.99 -7.84 3.15
C ALA A 18 7.72 -6.54 2.78
N GLY A 19 6.99 -5.50 2.38
CA GLY A 19 7.54 -4.19 2.03
C GLY A 19 8.12 -3.44 3.23
N LEU A 20 7.46 -3.52 4.39
CA LEU A 20 7.96 -2.95 5.64
C LEU A 20 9.22 -3.68 6.13
N LEU A 21 9.19 -5.02 6.16
CA LEU A 21 10.31 -5.84 6.63
C LEU A 21 11.55 -5.69 5.75
N LYS A 22 11.37 -5.70 4.42
CA LYS A 22 12.47 -5.58 3.46
C LYS A 22 12.80 -4.12 3.10
N ARG A 23 12.10 -3.14 3.70
CA ARG A 23 12.16 -1.71 3.32
C ARG A 23 12.08 -1.48 1.81
N SER A 24 11.27 -2.28 1.12
CA SER A 24 11.17 -2.26 -0.34
C SER A 24 9.95 -1.47 -0.78
N TRP A 25 10.19 -0.36 -1.47
CA TRP A 25 9.12 0.48 -2.03
C TRP A 25 8.28 -0.27 -3.07
N ILE A 26 8.85 -1.25 -3.77
CA ILE A 26 8.11 -2.03 -4.78
C ILE A 26 7.02 -2.89 -4.13
N PHE A 27 7.34 -3.57 -3.02
CA PHE A 27 6.34 -4.35 -2.30
C PHE A 27 5.25 -3.47 -1.69
N LEU A 28 5.60 -2.27 -1.19
CA LEU A 28 4.62 -1.29 -0.70
C LEU A 28 3.73 -0.75 -1.83
N LEU A 29 4.26 -0.56 -3.05
CA LEU A 29 3.48 -0.15 -4.20
C LEU A 29 2.48 -1.23 -4.62
N ILE A 30 2.90 -2.50 -4.65
CA ILE A 30 2.01 -3.63 -4.93
C ILE A 30 0.88 -3.69 -3.89
N SER A 31 1.21 -3.52 -2.60
CA SER A 31 0.22 -3.40 -1.54
C SER A 31 -0.79 -2.26 -1.79
N THR A 32 -0.29 -1.07 -2.18
CA THR A 32 -1.13 0.10 -2.48
C THR A 32 -2.12 -0.20 -3.61
N ILE A 33 -1.64 -0.76 -4.72
CA ILE A 33 -2.47 -1.08 -5.91
C ILE A 33 -3.51 -2.14 -5.56
N THR A 34 -3.09 -3.19 -4.84
CA THR A 34 -4.00 -4.27 -4.43
C THR A 34 -5.00 -3.85 -3.37
N PHE A 35 -4.80 -2.70 -2.70
CA PHE A 35 -5.78 -2.10 -1.79
C PHE A 35 -6.90 -1.33 -2.51
N ILE A 36 -6.73 -0.97 -3.79
CA ILE A 36 -7.71 -0.17 -4.56
C ILE A 36 -9.11 -0.83 -4.61
N PRO A 37 -9.26 -2.14 -4.87
CA PRO A 37 -10.57 -2.78 -4.86
C PRO A 37 -11.28 -2.70 -3.50
N ILE A 38 -10.52 -2.76 -2.40
CA ILE A 38 -11.06 -2.60 -1.04
C ILE A 38 -11.51 -1.16 -0.81
N ALA A 39 -10.69 -0.19 -1.21
CA ALA A 39 -11.04 1.22 -1.09
C ALA A 39 -12.28 1.59 -1.91
N TYR A 40 -12.39 1.06 -3.14
CA TYR A 40 -13.57 1.24 -3.97
C TYR A 40 -14.83 0.67 -3.29
N TYR A 41 -14.74 -0.53 -2.72
CA TYR A 41 -15.84 -1.15 -1.98
C TYR A 41 -16.34 -0.26 -0.82
N PHE A 42 -15.44 0.32 -0.03
CA PHE A 42 -15.80 1.16 1.11
C PHE A 42 -16.14 2.62 0.74
N SER A 43 -15.77 3.09 -0.44
CA SER A 43 -16.05 4.48 -0.88
C SER A 43 -17.56 4.80 -0.96
N GLY A 44 -18.39 3.79 -1.20
CA GLY A 44 -19.85 3.89 -1.24
C GLY A 44 -20.53 3.78 0.13
N ALA A 45 -19.79 3.59 1.22
CA ALA A 45 -20.38 3.48 2.56
C ALA A 45 -20.89 4.84 3.06
N ASN A 46 -22.09 4.85 3.65
CA ASN A 46 -22.69 6.05 4.26
C ASN A 46 -22.41 6.17 5.77
N ASN A 47 -21.28 5.63 6.22
CA ASN A 47 -20.88 5.61 7.63
C ASN A 47 -19.37 5.79 7.75
N ALA A 48 -18.83 5.65 8.96
CA ALA A 48 -17.40 5.81 9.22
C ALA A 48 -16.50 4.89 8.37
N TRP A 49 -17.02 3.78 7.83
CA TRP A 49 -16.24 2.91 6.96
C TRP A 49 -15.83 3.58 5.64
N LYS A 50 -16.47 4.69 5.24
CA LYS A 50 -16.07 5.50 4.07
C LYS A 50 -14.61 5.92 4.13
N TYR A 51 -14.06 6.15 5.33
CA TYR A 51 -12.66 6.54 5.51
C TYR A 51 -11.66 5.44 5.17
N VAL A 52 -12.07 4.16 5.12
CA VAL A 52 -11.24 3.06 4.59
C VAL A 52 -10.95 3.27 3.10
N GLY A 53 -11.79 4.02 2.39
CA GLY A 53 -11.52 4.46 1.02
C GLY A 53 -10.24 5.31 0.87
N LEU A 54 -9.75 5.92 1.96
CA LEU A 54 -8.54 6.77 1.95
C LEU A 54 -7.25 5.97 2.19
N THR A 55 -7.34 4.70 2.57
CA THR A 55 -6.17 3.86 2.89
C THR A 55 -5.13 3.79 1.76
N PRO A 56 -5.49 3.71 0.45
CA PRO A 56 -4.51 3.74 -0.62
C PRO A 56 -3.68 5.02 -0.66
N VAL A 57 -4.24 6.16 -0.24
CA VAL A 57 -3.51 7.44 -0.18
C VAL A 57 -2.42 7.37 0.90
N LEU A 58 -2.74 6.80 2.07
CA LEU A 58 -1.77 6.58 3.14
C LEU A 58 -0.68 5.59 2.73
N LEU A 59 -1.05 4.49 2.07
CA LEU A 59 -0.10 3.50 1.55
C LEU A 59 0.81 4.09 0.46
N LEU A 60 0.28 4.97 -0.38
CA LEU A 60 1.06 5.67 -1.40
C LEU A 60 2.07 6.64 -0.76
N ALA A 61 1.66 7.39 0.27
CA ALA A 61 2.55 8.27 1.01
C ALA A 61 3.70 7.48 1.69
N LEU A 62 3.39 6.32 2.28
CA LEU A 62 4.37 5.41 2.85
C LEU A 62 5.33 4.88 1.78
N THR A 63 4.80 4.45 0.64
CA THR A 63 5.58 3.98 -0.52
C THR A 63 6.55 5.06 -0.99
N ALA A 64 6.08 6.30 -1.14
CA ALA A 64 6.91 7.43 -1.52
C ALA A 64 8.01 7.71 -0.49
N ALA A 65 7.70 7.68 0.81
CA ALA A 65 8.69 7.89 1.87
C ALA A 65 9.82 6.84 1.83
N VAL A 66 9.48 5.56 1.64
CA VAL A 66 10.48 4.48 1.54
C VAL A 66 11.29 4.58 0.26
N TRP A 67 10.65 4.93 -0.87
CA TRP A 67 11.34 5.16 -2.14
C TRP A 67 12.37 6.28 -2.06
N LEU A 68 12.01 7.41 -1.44
CA LEU A 68 12.91 8.54 -1.24
C LEU A 68 14.11 8.17 -0.36
N LYS A 69 13.90 7.36 0.68
CA LYS A 69 15.00 6.84 1.51
C LYS A 69 15.93 5.92 0.72
N SER A 70 15.37 4.97 -0.03
CA SER A 70 16.15 4.05 -0.88
C SER A 70 17.01 4.79 -1.91
N LYS A 71 16.49 5.86 -2.54
CA LYS A 71 17.28 6.70 -3.45
C LYS A 71 18.46 7.40 -2.77
N LYS A 72 18.29 7.86 -1.53
CA LYS A 72 19.36 8.51 -0.77
C LYS A 72 20.48 7.53 -0.45
N GLU A 73 20.15 6.32 0.00
CA GLU A 73 21.13 5.27 0.31
C GLU A 73 21.98 4.89 -0.91
N ILE A 74 21.35 4.71 -2.08
CA ILE A 74 22.07 4.42 -3.34
C ILE A 74 23.01 5.57 -3.73
N LYS A 75 22.61 6.83 -3.47
CA LYS A 75 23.45 7.98 -3.79
C LYS A 75 24.68 8.05 -2.88
N THR A 76 24.53 7.78 -1.58
CA THR A 76 25.64 7.78 -0.62
C THR A 76 26.65 6.66 -0.88
N ALA A 77 26.17 5.46 -1.27
CA ALA A 77 27.05 4.31 -1.52
C ALA A 77 27.93 4.42 -2.79
N LYS A 78 27.74 5.46 -3.61
CA LYS A 78 28.52 5.71 -4.83
C LYS A 78 29.66 6.74 -4.66
N PHE A 79 29.85 7.28 -3.45
CA PHE A 79 30.97 8.16 -3.09
C PHE A 79 31.94 7.42 -2.19
#